data_AF-A0A699VE68-F1
#
_entry.id   AF-A0A699VE68-F1
#
_cell.length_a   1.000
_cell.length_b   1.000
_cell.length_c   1.000
_cell.angle_alpha   90.00
_cell.angle_beta   90.00
_cell.angle_gamma   90.00
#
_symmetry.space_group_name_H-M   'P 1'
#
loop_
_entity.id
_entity.type
_entity.pdbx_description
1 polymer ?
#
loop_
_entity_poly.entity_id
_entity_poly.type
_entity_poly.pdbx_seq_one_letter_code
_entity_poly.pdbx_strand_id
1 'polypeptide(L)'
;KSMTKLTQKNVKFDWGEKEEAAFQLIKQKPCSAPILALPKGSENFIVYCDASHKGLGAVLMQNEKVIAYASRKLKIHEKNYTTHDLELEVVVFALKIWRHYLYGTRCTVFTDHKSLQHILDQKELNMRQRRWLELLSDYDFDIRYHTGKANVVADALSRKERSRPLRVTT
;
A
#
# COMPACT_ATOMS: atom_id res chain seq x y z
N LYS A 1 -6.17 -8.30 25.18
CA LYS A 1 -6.97 -7.09 25.48
C LYS A 1 -6.88 -6.17 24.28
N SER A 2 -7.98 -5.53 23.86
CA SER A 2 -8.01 -4.72 22.64
C SER A 2 -7.26 -3.40 22.81
N MET A 3 -6.36 -3.09 21.88
CA MET A 3 -5.67 -1.79 21.81
C MET A 3 -6.61 -0.59 21.64
N THR A 4 -7.85 -0.82 21.19
CA THR A 4 -8.86 0.25 21.03
C THR A 4 -9.23 0.96 22.32
N LYS A 5 -8.90 0.42 23.51
CA LYS A 5 -9.10 1.13 24.78
C LYS A 5 -8.17 2.35 24.94
N LEU A 6 -6.96 2.30 24.38
CA LEU A 6 -5.98 3.40 24.46
C LEU A 6 -6.35 4.60 23.58
N THR A 7 -7.24 4.40 22.61
CA THR A 7 -7.71 5.44 21.67
C THR A 7 -9.08 6.00 22.05
N GLN A 8 -9.64 5.62 23.22
CA GLN A 8 -10.92 6.13 23.69
C GLN A 8 -10.78 7.55 24.26
N LYS A 9 -11.80 8.37 24.03
CA LYS A 9 -11.88 9.73 24.55
C LYS A 9 -11.86 9.67 26.09
N ASN A 10 -11.07 10.53 26.73
CA ASN A 10 -10.89 10.63 28.19
C ASN A 10 -10.21 9.44 28.88
N VAL A 11 -9.54 8.55 28.14
CA VAL A 11 -8.68 7.51 28.74
C VAL A 11 -7.23 8.00 28.72
N LYS A 12 -6.54 7.90 29.86
CA LYS A 12 -5.10 8.23 29.94
C LYS A 12 -4.32 7.21 29.10
N PHE A 13 -3.48 7.71 28.20
CA PHE A 13 -2.60 6.86 27.39
C PHE A 13 -1.51 6.27 28.28
N ASP A 14 -1.70 5.02 28.70
CA ASP A 14 -0.76 4.30 29.55
C ASP A 14 -0.22 3.08 28.79
N TRP A 15 1.07 3.09 28.49
CA TRP A 15 1.73 2.08 27.67
C TRP A 15 2.50 1.12 28.58
N GLY A 16 1.81 0.09 29.05
CA GLY A 16 2.40 -0.95 29.89
C GLY A 16 2.86 -2.18 29.10
N GLU A 17 3.32 -3.20 29.82
CA GLU A 17 3.74 -4.48 29.23
C GLU A 17 2.60 -5.20 28.48
N LYS A 18 1.35 -5.03 28.92
CA LYS A 18 0.19 -5.69 28.30
C LYS A 18 -0.14 -5.09 26.94
N GLU A 19 0.02 -3.78 26.82
CA GLU A 19 -0.18 -3.00 25.61
C GLU A 19 0.97 -3.23 24.63
N GLU A 20 2.22 -3.26 25.11
CA GLU A 20 3.39 -3.63 24.30
C GLU A 20 3.29 -5.07 23.79
N ALA A 21 2.91 -6.04 24.64
CA ALA A 21 2.71 -7.43 24.21
C ALA A 21 1.59 -7.55 23.17
N ALA A 22 0.48 -6.82 23.32
CA ALA A 22 -0.58 -6.78 22.32
C ALA A 22 -0.12 -6.14 21.00
N PHE A 23 0.68 -5.08 21.05
CA PHE A 23 1.24 -4.42 19.87
C PHE A 23 2.24 -5.31 19.13
N GLN A 24 3.13 -6.00 19.86
CA GLN A 24 4.06 -6.96 19.28
C GLN A 24 3.31 -8.16 18.67
N LEU A 25 2.26 -8.65 19.32
CA LEU A 25 1.39 -9.67 18.76
C LEU A 25 0.71 -9.19 17.46
N ILE A 26 0.24 -7.93 17.41
CA ILE A 26 -0.35 -7.33 16.20
C ILE A 26 0.69 -7.13 15.10
N LYS A 27 1.95 -6.85 15.42
CA LYS A 27 3.04 -6.81 14.43
C LYS A 27 3.41 -8.19 13.90
N GLN A 28 3.40 -9.20 14.76
CA GLN A 28 3.75 -10.57 14.39
C GLN A 28 2.66 -11.24 13.56
N LYS A 29 1.38 -10.95 13.83
CA LYS A 29 0.25 -11.57 13.12
C LYS A 29 0.29 -11.40 11.60
N PRO A 30 0.50 -10.20 11.02
CA PRO A 30 0.69 -10.00 9.58
C PRO A 30 1.83 -10.81 8.97
N CYS A 31 2.82 -11.18 9.77
CA CYS A 31 3.96 -12.00 9.36
C CYS A 31 3.77 -13.51 9.64
N SER A 32 2.71 -13.90 10.34
CA SER A 32 2.41 -15.30 10.69
C SER A 32 1.45 -15.94 9.69
N ALA A 33 1.70 -17.21 9.32
CA ALA A 33 0.80 -18.00 8.48
C ALA A 33 -0.48 -18.28 9.27
N PRO A 34 -1.58 -17.55 8.98
CA PRO A 34 -2.41 -17.74 7.79
C PRO A 34 -2.73 -16.46 7.01
N ILE A 35 -2.10 -15.32 7.34
CA ILE A 35 -2.39 -14.01 6.70
C ILE A 35 -1.63 -13.84 5.39
N LEU A 36 -0.43 -14.41 5.25
CA LEU A 36 0.31 -14.53 3.99
C LEU A 36 0.00 -15.89 3.37
N ALA A 37 -0.87 -15.93 2.37
CA ALA A 37 -1.15 -17.13 1.61
C ALA A 37 -0.18 -17.26 0.42
N LEU A 38 0.15 -18.49 0.05
CA LEU A 38 0.80 -18.75 -1.23
C LEU A 38 -0.20 -18.49 -2.36
N PRO A 39 0.23 -17.91 -3.49
CA PRO A 39 -0.63 -17.78 -4.65
C PRO A 39 -1.09 -19.16 -5.11
N LYS A 40 -2.38 -19.30 -5.42
CA LYS A 40 -2.97 -20.55 -5.88
C LYS A 40 -3.49 -20.39 -7.30
N GLY A 41 -3.10 -21.31 -8.18
CA GLY A 41 -3.60 -21.38 -9.55
C GLY A 41 -3.31 -20.14 -10.38
N SER A 42 -4.15 -19.91 -11.40
CA SER A 42 -4.09 -18.79 -12.35
C SER A 42 -5.20 -17.77 -12.10
N GLU A 43 -5.70 -17.68 -10.87
CA GLU A 43 -6.78 -16.75 -10.53
C GLU A 43 -6.27 -15.30 -10.51
N ASN A 44 -7.18 -14.37 -10.80
CA ASN A 44 -6.85 -12.96 -10.90
C ASN A 44 -6.34 -12.41 -9.56
N PHE A 45 -5.33 -11.55 -9.65
CA PHE A 45 -4.80 -10.85 -8.49
C PHE A 45 -5.51 -9.51 -8.28
N ILE A 46 -5.62 -9.12 -7.02
CA ILE A 46 -6.12 -7.80 -6.63
C ILE A 46 -4.97 -7.07 -5.95
N VAL A 47 -4.70 -5.84 -6.40
CA VAL A 47 -3.66 -4.98 -5.84
C VAL A 47 -4.33 -3.74 -5.27
N TYR A 48 -4.14 -3.47 -3.98
CA TYR A 48 -4.56 -2.22 -3.36
C TYR A 48 -3.35 -1.30 -3.24
N CYS A 49 -3.45 -0.10 -3.81
CA CYS A 49 -2.40 0.90 -3.81
C CYS A 49 -2.84 2.15 -3.05
N ASP A 50 -1.90 2.78 -2.35
CA ASP A 50 -2.09 4.09 -1.73
C ASP A 50 -0.76 4.85 -1.74
N ALA A 51 -0.79 6.11 -2.17
CA ALA A 51 0.36 6.98 -2.11
C ALA A 51 0.12 8.14 -1.15
N SER A 52 1.18 8.53 -0.46
CA SER A 52 1.19 9.77 0.32
C SER A 52 2.51 10.49 0.15
N HIS A 53 2.58 11.76 0.57
CA HIS A 53 3.84 12.51 0.61
C HIS A 53 4.90 11.91 1.55
N LYS A 54 4.58 10.85 2.30
CA LYS A 54 5.52 10.13 3.18
C LYS A 54 6.08 8.87 2.52
N GLY A 55 5.27 8.16 1.73
CA GLY A 55 5.62 6.87 1.17
C GLY A 55 4.53 6.28 0.29
N LEU A 56 4.88 5.14 -0.29
CA LEU A 56 4.02 4.31 -1.14
C LEU A 56 3.66 3.05 -0.35
N GLY A 57 2.41 2.65 -0.38
CA GLY A 57 1.91 1.42 0.22
C GLY A 57 1.15 0.60 -0.82
N ALA A 58 1.40 -0.71 -0.86
CA ALA A 58 0.67 -1.63 -1.71
C ALA A 58 0.40 -2.96 -1.00
N VAL A 59 -0.72 -3.60 -1.33
CA VAL A 59 -1.12 -4.91 -0.84
C VAL A 59 -1.54 -5.79 -2.01
N LEU A 60 -0.93 -6.97 -2.13
CA LEU A 60 -1.30 -8.00 -3.09
C LEU A 60 -2.23 -9.00 -2.42
N MET A 61 -3.38 -9.24 -3.03
CA MET A 61 -4.41 -10.16 -2.54
C MET A 61 -4.85 -11.11 -3.64
N GLN A 62 -5.26 -12.31 -3.23
CA GLN A 62 -5.88 -13.32 -4.09
C GLN A 62 -6.91 -14.07 -3.24
N ASN A 63 -8.13 -14.27 -3.76
CA ASN A 63 -9.22 -14.96 -3.04
C ASN A 63 -9.41 -14.47 -1.59
N GLU A 64 -9.49 -13.14 -1.40
CA GLU A 64 -9.66 -12.48 -0.09
C GLU A 64 -8.51 -12.70 0.91
N LYS A 65 -7.43 -13.35 0.49
CA LYS A 65 -6.24 -13.58 1.30
C LYS A 65 -5.13 -12.66 0.85
N VAL A 66 -4.35 -12.17 1.80
CA VAL A 66 -3.17 -11.37 1.47
C VAL A 66 -2.05 -12.30 1.05
N ILE A 67 -1.42 -12.00 -0.07
CA ILE A 67 -0.25 -12.72 -0.59
C ILE A 67 1.02 -12.01 -0.15
N ALA A 68 1.04 -10.68 -0.27
CA ALA A 68 2.20 -9.88 0.07
C ALA A 68 1.83 -8.43 0.41
N TYR A 69 2.66 -7.81 1.24
CA TYR A 69 2.64 -6.38 1.52
C TYR A 69 3.91 -5.75 0.96
N ALA A 70 3.79 -4.55 0.40
CA ALA A 70 4.94 -3.76 -0.04
C ALA A 70 4.78 -2.31 0.46
N SER A 71 5.87 -1.74 0.98
CA SER A 71 5.90 -0.33 1.37
C SER A 71 7.30 0.22 1.12
N ARG A 72 7.37 1.47 0.64
CA ARG A 72 8.63 2.15 0.38
C ARG A 72 8.50 3.64 0.68
N LYS A 73 9.52 4.23 1.29
CA LYS A 73 9.61 5.69 1.46
C LYS A 73 9.88 6.38 0.13
N LEU A 74 9.31 7.57 -0.05
CA LEU A 74 9.64 8.40 -1.20
C LEU A 74 11.13 8.77 -1.21
N LYS A 75 11.76 8.62 -2.38
CA LYS A 75 13.08 9.16 -2.66
C LYS A 75 13.04 10.69 -2.64
N ILE A 76 14.21 11.30 -2.48
CA ILE A 76 14.34 12.77 -2.38
C ILE A 76 13.69 13.49 -3.57
N HIS A 77 13.87 12.97 -4.79
CA HIS A 77 13.26 13.54 -6.00
C HIS A 77 11.76 13.23 -6.15
N GLU A 78 11.29 12.08 -5.63
CA GLU A 78 9.87 11.70 -5.66
C GLU A 78 9.03 12.60 -4.75
N LYS A 79 9.62 13.22 -3.72
CA LYS A 79 8.92 14.19 -2.85
C LYS A 79 8.42 15.43 -3.58
N ASN A 80 9.03 15.77 -4.70
CA ASN A 80 8.64 16.92 -5.52
C ASN A 80 7.58 16.55 -6.56
N TYR A 81 7.11 15.30 -6.57
CA TYR A 81 6.08 14.86 -7.50
C TYR A 81 4.72 15.39 -7.07
N THR A 82 3.86 15.65 -8.05
CA THR A 82 2.46 15.97 -7.79
C THR A 82 1.77 14.73 -7.21
N THR A 83 0.65 14.92 -6.52
CA THR A 83 -0.14 13.79 -5.99
C THR A 83 -0.47 12.79 -7.09
N HIS A 84 -0.89 13.26 -8.27
CA HIS A 84 -1.17 12.39 -9.42
C HIS A 84 0.03 11.54 -9.86
N ASP A 85 1.24 12.11 -9.89
CA ASP A 85 2.46 11.36 -10.21
C ASP A 85 2.82 10.36 -9.10
N LEU A 86 2.54 10.67 -7.83
CA LEU A 86 2.76 9.74 -6.71
C LEU A 86 1.79 8.55 -6.76
N GLU A 87 0.53 8.81 -7.09
CA GLU A 87 -0.49 7.78 -7.27
C GLU A 87 -0.13 6.84 -8.43
N LEU A 88 0.38 7.38 -9.53
CA LEU A 88 0.86 6.55 -10.63
C LEU A 88 2.13 5.77 -10.26
N GLU A 89 3.05 6.39 -9.51
CA GLU A 89 4.28 5.74 -9.04
C GLU A 89 4.01 4.55 -8.09
N VAL A 90 2.97 4.59 -7.25
CA VAL A 90 2.63 3.43 -6.40
C VAL A 90 2.15 2.24 -7.22
N VAL A 91 1.38 2.48 -8.30
CA VAL A 91 0.95 1.41 -9.22
C VAL A 91 2.14 0.78 -9.92
N VAL A 92 3.03 1.61 -10.47
CA VAL A 92 4.28 1.17 -11.12
C VAL A 92 5.16 0.38 -10.14
N PHE A 93 5.26 0.86 -8.90
CA PHE A 93 6.02 0.21 -7.84
C PHE A 93 5.47 -1.18 -7.51
N ALA A 94 4.15 -1.32 -7.35
CA ALA A 94 3.50 -2.58 -7.06
C ALA A 94 3.71 -3.61 -8.17
N LEU A 95 3.50 -3.21 -9.43
CA LEU A 95 3.68 -4.09 -10.59
C LEU A 95 5.14 -4.54 -10.76
N LYS A 96 6.11 -3.65 -10.50
CA LYS A 96 7.54 -4.02 -10.55
C LYS A 96 7.93 -5.03 -9.49
N ILE A 97 7.50 -4.84 -8.24
CA ILE A 97 7.84 -5.76 -7.15
C ILE A 97 7.21 -7.13 -7.39
N TRP A 98 5.95 -7.16 -7.81
CA TRP A 98 5.21 -8.40 -8.01
C TRP A 98 5.17 -8.86 -9.47
N ARG A 99 6.15 -8.44 -10.28
CA ARG A 99 6.26 -8.88 -11.69
C ARG A 99 6.20 -10.40 -11.82
N HIS A 100 6.83 -11.12 -10.90
CA HIS A 100 6.82 -12.59 -10.88
C HIS A 100 5.44 -13.21 -10.60
N TYR A 101 4.49 -12.47 -10.03
CA TYR A 101 3.10 -12.92 -9.83
C TYR A 101 2.15 -12.39 -10.90
N LEU A 102 2.33 -11.14 -11.32
CA LEU A 102 1.37 -10.41 -12.13
C LEU A 102 1.64 -10.54 -13.64
N TYR A 103 2.83 -10.96 -14.04
CA TYR A 103 3.13 -11.11 -15.46
C TYR A 103 2.36 -12.30 -16.07
N GLY A 104 1.63 -12.05 -17.15
CA GLY A 104 0.81 -13.06 -17.83
C GLY A 104 -0.50 -13.43 -17.11
N THR A 105 -0.86 -12.75 -16.02
CA THR A 105 -2.13 -12.95 -15.29
C THR A 105 -2.88 -11.62 -15.21
N ARG A 106 -4.21 -11.68 -15.35
CA ARG A 106 -5.03 -10.48 -15.21
C ARG A 106 -5.05 -10.01 -13.75
N CYS A 107 -4.82 -8.73 -13.52
CA CYS A 107 -4.95 -8.15 -12.19
C CYS A 107 -5.86 -6.91 -12.13
N THR A 108 -6.41 -6.62 -10.97
CA THR A 108 -7.22 -5.41 -10.73
C THR A 108 -6.51 -4.56 -9.71
N VAL A 109 -6.19 -3.32 -10.09
CA VAL A 109 -5.53 -2.33 -9.22
C VAL A 109 -6.59 -1.40 -8.66
N PHE A 110 -6.71 -1.36 -7.34
CA PHE A 110 -7.55 -0.42 -6.61
C PHE A 110 -6.73 0.76 -6.10
N THR A 111 -7.23 1.98 -6.35
CA THR A 111 -6.66 3.25 -5.88
C THR A 111 -7.78 4.15 -5.36
N ASP A 112 -7.46 5.02 -4.41
CA ASP A 112 -8.37 6.05 -3.90
C ASP A 112 -8.35 7.33 -4.76
N HIS A 113 -7.65 7.32 -5.89
CA HIS A 113 -7.53 8.45 -6.79
C HIS A 113 -8.32 8.22 -8.10
N LYS A 114 -9.50 8.83 -8.23
CA LYS A 114 -10.42 8.63 -9.36
C LYS A 114 -9.80 8.93 -10.74
N SER A 115 -8.93 9.93 -10.85
CA SER A 115 -8.35 10.33 -12.14
C SER A 115 -7.45 9.26 -12.75
N LEU A 116 -6.88 8.36 -11.94
CA LEU A 116 -6.07 7.24 -12.44
C LEU A 116 -6.86 6.22 -13.26
N GLN A 117 -8.19 6.17 -13.14
CA GLN A 117 -9.00 5.28 -13.97
C GLN A 117 -8.87 5.59 -15.47
N HIS A 118 -8.55 6.84 -15.79
CA HIS A 118 -8.43 7.33 -17.17
C HIS A 118 -6.98 7.60 -17.58
N ILE A 119 -6.00 7.12 -16.81
CA ILE A 119 -4.57 7.38 -17.08
C ILE A 119 -4.13 6.87 -18.46
N LEU A 120 -4.72 5.75 -18.91
CA LEU A 120 -4.42 5.14 -20.22
C LEU A 120 -4.97 5.97 -21.39
N ASP A 121 -6.04 6.75 -21.17
CA ASP A 121 -6.72 7.54 -22.20
C ASP A 121 -6.23 8.99 -22.27
N GLN A 122 -5.38 9.42 -21.35
CA GLN A 122 -4.88 10.79 -21.29
C GLN A 122 -3.94 11.10 -22.48
N LYS A 123 -4.27 12.13 -23.25
CA LYS A 123 -3.48 12.55 -24.43
C LYS A 123 -2.21 13.33 -24.06
N GLU A 124 -2.27 14.14 -23.02
CA GLU A 124 -1.15 15.00 -22.59
C GLU A 124 -0.42 14.38 -21.40
N LEU A 125 0.58 13.57 -21.71
CA LEU A 125 1.40 12.89 -20.72
C LEU A 125 2.82 13.43 -20.72
N ASN A 126 3.35 13.67 -19.53
CA ASN A 126 4.76 14.01 -19.34
C ASN A 126 5.66 12.82 -19.74
N MET A 127 6.91 13.07 -20.15
CA MET A 127 7.89 12.04 -20.52
C MET A 127 8.05 10.95 -19.45
N ARG A 128 7.91 11.29 -18.17
CA ARG A 128 7.92 10.34 -17.05
C ARG A 128 6.71 9.39 -17.11
N GLN A 129 5.51 9.96 -17.26
CA GLN A 129 4.26 9.20 -17.30
C GLN A 129 4.22 8.30 -18.53
N ARG A 130 4.75 8.75 -19.68
CA ARG A 130 4.87 7.91 -20.89
C ARG A 130 5.72 6.67 -20.65
N ARG A 131 6.90 6.82 -20.04
CA ARG A 131 7.77 5.68 -19.68
C ARG A 131 7.09 4.70 -18.71
N TRP A 132 6.27 5.22 -17.81
CA TRP A 132 5.49 4.38 -16.92
C TRP A 132 4.36 3.66 -17.67
N LEU A 133 3.67 4.33 -18.59
CA LEU A 133 2.62 3.72 -19.40
C LEU A 133 3.14 2.64 -20.34
N GLU A 134 4.33 2.81 -20.92
CA GLU A 134 5.01 1.74 -21.68
C GLU A 134 5.19 0.49 -20.81
N LEU A 135 5.68 0.64 -19.58
CA LEU A 135 5.78 -0.47 -18.64
C LEU A 135 4.41 -1.06 -18.29
N LEU A 136 3.40 -0.21 -18.07
CA LEU A 136 2.05 -0.66 -17.74
C LEU A 136 1.46 -1.48 -18.88
N SER A 137 1.72 -1.11 -20.14
CA SER A 137 1.18 -1.80 -21.32
C SER A 137 1.62 -3.27 -21.45
N ASP A 138 2.70 -3.67 -20.77
CA ASP A 138 3.16 -5.06 -20.69
C ASP A 138 2.28 -5.95 -19.78
N TYR A 139 1.38 -5.37 -18.98
CA TYR A 139 0.54 -6.07 -18.02
C TYR A 139 -0.93 -6.05 -18.44
N ASP A 140 -1.64 -7.14 -18.19
CA ASP A 140 -3.11 -7.17 -18.28
C ASP A 140 -3.69 -6.73 -16.93
N PHE A 141 -4.08 -5.46 -16.83
CA PHE A 141 -4.65 -4.91 -15.61
C PHE A 141 -5.81 -3.95 -15.84
N ASP A 142 -6.65 -3.80 -14.81
CA ASP A 142 -7.77 -2.86 -14.77
C ASP A 142 -7.63 -1.94 -13.54
N ILE A 143 -7.77 -0.62 -13.72
CA ILE A 143 -7.73 0.35 -12.60
C ILE A 143 -9.14 0.66 -12.15
N ARG A 144 -9.42 0.37 -10.88
CA ARG A 144 -10.71 0.65 -10.25
C ARG A 144 -10.56 1.63 -9.09
N TYR A 145 -11.47 2.58 -9.05
CA TYR A 145 -11.59 3.44 -7.88
C TYR A 145 -12.14 2.66 -6.68
N HIS A 146 -11.47 2.79 -5.54
CA HIS A 146 -11.95 2.32 -4.25
C HIS A 146 -11.94 3.47 -3.25
N THR A 147 -12.94 3.57 -2.39
CA THR A 147 -12.97 4.70 -1.45
C THR A 147 -11.84 4.55 -0.43
N GLY A 148 -11.09 5.64 -0.16
CA GLY A 148 -9.92 5.61 0.75
C GLY A 148 -10.25 5.09 2.16
N LYS A 149 -11.49 5.30 2.64
CA LYS A 149 -11.97 4.73 3.92
C LYS A 149 -11.97 3.20 3.96
N ALA A 150 -12.07 2.55 2.82
CA ALA A 150 -12.01 1.10 2.68
C ALA A 150 -10.60 0.60 2.34
N ASN A 151 -9.69 1.48 1.89
CA ASN A 151 -8.29 1.17 1.59
C ASN A 151 -7.36 1.25 2.83
N VAL A 152 -7.87 0.85 3.99
CA VAL A 152 -7.23 1.07 5.31
C VAL A 152 -5.82 0.49 5.39
N VAL A 153 -5.59 -0.64 4.72
CA VAL A 153 -4.32 -1.37 4.81
C VAL A 153 -3.23 -0.68 3.99
N ALA A 154 -3.51 -0.29 2.75
CA ALA A 154 -2.54 0.44 1.94
C ALA A 154 -2.27 1.85 2.52
N ASP A 155 -3.30 2.53 3.01
CA ASP A 155 -3.21 3.83 3.68
C ASP A 155 -2.29 3.78 4.92
N ALA A 156 -2.44 2.76 5.77
CA ALA A 156 -1.57 2.56 6.91
C ALA A 156 -0.10 2.31 6.50
N LEU A 157 0.12 1.64 5.37
CA LEU A 157 1.46 1.36 4.84
C LEU A 157 2.12 2.58 4.19
N SER A 158 1.36 3.50 3.62
CA SER A 158 1.88 4.70 2.96
C SER A 158 2.19 5.83 3.96
N ARG A 159 1.41 5.95 5.05
CA ARG A 159 1.43 7.13 5.95
C ARG A 159 2.35 7.04 7.17
N LYS A 160 3.13 5.97 7.35
CA LYS A 160 3.94 5.75 8.57
C LYS A 160 4.83 6.96 8.88
N GLU A 161 4.49 7.65 9.97
CA GLU A 161 5.18 8.84 10.44
C GLU A 161 6.49 8.47 11.16
N ARG A 162 7.52 9.31 11.05
CA ARG A 162 8.69 9.19 11.93
C ARG A 162 8.21 9.49 13.35
N SER A 163 8.11 8.48 14.21
CA SER A 163 8.27 8.75 15.64
C SER A 163 9.67 9.34 15.83
N ARG A 164 9.79 10.53 16.41
CA ARG A 164 11.08 11.00 16.94
C ARG A 164 11.60 9.89 17.86
N PRO A 165 12.87 9.47 17.75
CA PRO A 165 13.42 8.57 18.75
C PRO A 165 13.27 9.26 20.11
N LEU A 166 12.53 8.64 21.03
CA LEU A 166 12.48 9.09 22.41
C LEU A 166 13.92 9.00 22.92
N ARG A 167 14.55 10.17 23.12
CA ARG A 167 15.82 10.23 23.85
C ARG A 167 15.50 9.84 25.29
N VAL A 168 15.86 8.62 25.66
CA VAL A 168 15.95 8.23 27.07
C VAL A 168 17.22 8.91 27.58
N THR A 169 17.06 10.02 28.29
CA THR A 169 18.12 10.54 29.16
C THR A 169 18.19 9.62 30.37
N THR A 170 19.23 8.79 30.42
CA THR A 170 19.66 8.06 31.60
C THR A 170 20.19 9.03 32.65
#